data_AF-A0A3B9X025-F1
#
_entry.id   AF-A0A3B9X025-F1
#
_cell.length_a   1.000
_cell.length_b   1.000
_cell.length_c   1.000
_cell.angle_alpha   90.00
_cell.angle_beta   90.00
_cell.angle_gamma   90.00
#
_symmetry.space_group_name_H-M   'P 1'
#
loop_
_entity.id
_entity.type
_entity.pdbx_description
1 polymer ?
#
loop_
_entity_poly.entity_id
_entity_poly.type
_entity_poly.pdbx_seq_one_letter_code
_entity_poly.pdbx_strand_id
1 'polypeptide(L)'
;MNKPPKSLTNLHFILGGARSGKSRLALASAQQIASSSGASLVFIATATANDEEMRKRIEKHQAERVSTNGENPWALVEEPLHLARSLLQNDGKGKVIVVDCLTL
;
A
#
# COMPACT_ATOMS: atom_id res chain seq x y z
N MET A 1 23.40 -7.36 14.58
CA MET A 1 23.73 -6.02 14.06
C MET A 1 22.43 -5.30 13.71
N ASN A 2 21.97 -4.39 14.57
CA ASN A 2 20.80 -3.56 14.27
C ASN A 2 21.25 -2.42 13.36
N LYS A 3 20.87 -2.49 12.08
CA LYS A 3 21.04 -1.39 11.14
C LYS A 3 20.27 -0.17 11.69
N PRO A 4 20.88 1.02 11.79
CA PRO A 4 20.16 2.21 12.25
C PRO A 4 18.92 2.43 11.37
N PRO A 5 17.79 2.85 11.93
CA PRO A 5 16.58 3.09 11.15
C PRO A 5 16.92 4.13 10.08
N LYS A 6 16.61 3.82 8.81
CA LYS A 6 16.71 4.82 7.74
C LYS A 6 15.86 6.02 8.16
N SER A 7 16.41 7.23 8.06
CA SER A 7 15.63 8.46 8.13
C SER A 7 14.47 8.35 7.14
N LEU A 8 13.23 8.35 7.63
CA LEU A 8 12.04 8.33 6.81
C LEU A 8 11.95 9.69 6.10
N THR A 9 12.45 9.77 4.87
CA THR A 9 12.48 11.05 4.16
C THR A 9 11.11 11.49 3.64
N ASN A 10 10.12 10.60 3.57
CA ASN A 10 8.71 10.92 3.23
C ASN A 10 7.75 9.85 3.80
N LEU A 11 7.09 10.11 4.93
CA LEU A 11 6.02 9.27 5.51
C LEU A 11 4.71 10.06 5.51
N HIS A 12 3.67 9.54 4.83
CA HIS A 12 2.32 10.10 4.86
C HIS A 12 1.40 9.19 5.67
N PHE A 13 0.71 9.75 6.66
CA PHE A 13 -0.27 9.02 7.45
C PHE A 13 -1.67 9.57 7.20
N ILE A 14 -2.55 8.74 6.66
CA ILE A 14 -3.91 9.12 6.26
C ILE A 14 -4.91 8.51 7.25
N LEU A 15 -5.57 9.37 8.02
CA LEU A 15 -6.54 9.02 9.05
C LEU A 15 -7.95 9.50 8.69
N GLY A 16 -8.97 8.95 9.38
CA GLY A 16 -10.37 9.31 9.15
C GLY A 16 -11.35 8.15 9.42
N GLY A 17 -12.64 8.46 9.44
CA GLY A 17 -13.71 7.51 9.79
C GLY A 17 -13.89 6.35 8.81
N ALA A 18 -14.74 5.38 9.17
CA ALA A 18 -15.10 4.29 8.27
C ALA A 18 -15.72 4.84 6.97
N ARG A 19 -15.38 4.24 5.82
CA ARG A 19 -15.89 4.62 4.48
C ARG A 19 -15.61 6.07 4.05
N SER A 20 -14.65 6.76 4.66
CA SER A 20 -14.28 8.15 4.31
C SER A 20 -13.35 8.28 3.10
N GLY A 21 -13.08 7.20 2.35
CA GLY A 21 -12.27 7.24 1.13
C GLY A 21 -10.75 7.27 1.33
N LYS A 22 -10.23 6.94 2.52
CA LYS A 22 -8.78 6.95 2.82
C LYS A 22 -7.95 6.12 1.85
N SER A 23 -8.38 4.89 1.60
CA SER A 23 -7.71 3.95 0.69
C SER A 23 -7.59 4.52 -0.71
N ARG A 24 -8.68 5.11 -1.22
CA ARG A 24 -8.70 5.78 -2.53
C ARG A 24 -7.73 6.96 -2.58
N LEU A 25 -7.69 7.79 -1.53
CA LEU A 25 -6.75 8.90 -1.44
C LEU A 25 -5.29 8.40 -1.43
N ALA A 26 -5.00 7.38 -0.62
CA ALA A 26 -3.66 6.79 -0.52
C ALA A 26 -3.17 6.23 -1.87
N LEU A 27 -4.03 5.48 -2.56
CA LEU A 27 -3.72 4.91 -3.88
C LEU A 27 -3.48 6.01 -4.92
N ALA A 28 -4.33 7.04 -4.97
CA ALA A 28 -4.19 8.15 -5.91
C ALA A 28 -2.91 8.96 -5.65
N SER A 29 -2.60 9.28 -4.39
CA SER A 29 -1.36 9.97 -4.03
C SER A 29 -0.12 9.15 -4.42
N ALA A 30 -0.14 7.85 -4.17
CA ALA A 30 0.95 6.97 -4.55
C ALA A 30 1.14 6.90 -6.06
N GLN A 31 0.07 6.76 -6.84
CA GLN A 31 0.11 6.81 -8.31
C GLN A 31 0.69 8.13 -8.81
N GLN A 32 0.28 9.27 -8.26
CA GLN A 32 0.82 10.57 -8.64
C GLN A 32 2.34 10.67 -8.39
N ILE A 33 2.82 10.16 -7.25
CA ILE A 33 4.24 10.13 -6.92
C ILE A 33 4.98 9.18 -7.88
N ALA A 34 4.43 8.00 -8.17
CA ALA A 34 5.02 7.05 -9.09
C ALA A 34 5.12 7.61 -10.52
N SER A 35 4.06 8.25 -11.02
CA SER A 35 4.04 8.87 -12.35
C SER A 35 5.06 10.00 -12.50
N SER A 36 5.33 10.78 -11.44
CA SER A 36 6.30 11.89 -11.51
C SER A 36 7.75 11.45 -11.28
N SER A 37 7.97 10.33 -10.59
CA SER A 37 9.31 9.86 -10.20
C SER A 37 9.78 8.58 -10.91
N GLY A 38 8.89 7.89 -11.64
CA GLY A 38 9.14 6.56 -12.20
C GLY A 38 9.20 5.44 -11.15
N ALA A 39 8.73 5.70 -9.92
CA ALA A 39 8.79 4.74 -8.84
C ALA A 39 7.82 3.56 -9.04
N SER A 40 8.22 2.38 -8.60
CA SER A 40 7.34 1.20 -8.56
C SER A 40 6.37 1.27 -7.38
N LEU A 41 5.15 0.80 -7.60
CA LEU A 41 4.08 0.81 -6.60
C LEU A 41 4.01 -0.55 -5.88
N VAL A 42 3.98 -0.51 -4.54
CA VAL A 42 3.79 -1.70 -3.70
C VAL A 42 2.62 -1.45 -2.77
N PHE A 43 1.68 -2.38 -2.73
CA PHE A 43 0.58 -2.39 -1.78
C PHE A 43 0.76 -3.52 -0.79
N ILE A 44 0.85 -3.18 0.50
CA ILE A 44 0.91 -4.15 1.59
C ILE A 44 -0.46 -4.21 2.26
N ALA A 45 -1.15 -5.32 2.03
CA ALA A 45 -2.40 -5.64 2.70
C ALA A 45 -2.10 -6.24 4.08
N THR A 46 -2.55 -5.58 5.15
CA THR A 46 -2.33 -6.03 6.54
C THR A 46 -3.52 -6.74 7.15
N ALA A 47 -4.62 -6.88 6.41
CA ALA A 47 -5.83 -7.46 6.93
C ALA A 47 -5.95 -8.93 6.52
N THR A 48 -6.23 -9.84 7.46
CA THR A 48 -6.51 -11.26 7.19
C THR A 48 -7.90 -11.43 6.60
N ALA A 49 -7.99 -12.11 5.45
CA ALA A 49 -9.24 -12.45 4.76
C ALA A 49 -10.06 -13.54 5.47
N ASN A 50 -10.38 -13.36 6.75
CA ASN A 50 -11.41 -14.17 7.44
C ASN A 50 -12.82 -13.58 7.27
N ASP A 51 -12.94 -12.47 6.54
CA ASP A 51 -14.19 -11.77 6.32
C ASP A 51 -14.40 -11.61 4.80
N GLU A 52 -15.35 -12.35 4.23
CA GLU A 52 -15.71 -12.36 2.80
C GLU A 52 -15.98 -10.93 2.27
N GLU A 53 -16.45 -10.03 3.14
CA GLU A 53 -16.65 -8.62 2.83
C GLU A 53 -15.33 -7.87 2.59
N MET A 54 -14.27 -8.23 3.32
CA MET A 54 -12.95 -7.60 3.22
C MET A 54 -12.21 -8.07 1.97
N ARG A 55 -12.35 -9.34 1.59
CA ARG A 55 -11.82 -9.87 0.31
C ARG A 55 -12.41 -9.13 -0.88
N LYS A 56 -13.74 -8.96 -0.91
CA LYS A 56 -14.43 -8.18 -1.96
C LYS A 56 -13.99 -6.73 -2.01
N ARG A 57 -13.62 -6.13 -0.87
CA ARG A 57 -13.06 -4.77 -0.81
C ARG A 57 -11.63 -4.72 -1.33
N ILE A 58 -10.80 -5.70 -1.00
CA ILE A 58 -9.44 -5.83 -1.56
C ILE A 58 -9.53 -6.01 -3.08
N GLU A 59 -10.40 -6.89 -3.57
CA GLU A 59 -10.65 -7.10 -5.00
C GLU A 59 -11.14 -5.82 -5.70
N LYS A 60 -12.06 -5.06 -5.08
CA LYS A 60 -12.48 -3.75 -5.59
C LYS A 60 -11.31 -2.76 -5.64
N HIS A 61 -10.50 -2.70 -4.59
CA HIS A 61 -9.31 -1.85 -4.57
C HIS A 61 -8.24 -2.34 -5.56
N GLN A 62 -8.16 -3.63 -5.87
CA GLN A 62 -7.30 -4.16 -6.92
C GLN A 62 -7.83 -3.79 -8.31
N ALA A 63 -9.14 -3.75 -8.53
CA ALA A 63 -9.73 -3.27 -9.77
C ALA A 63 -9.46 -1.77 -10.00
N GLU A 64 -9.46 -0.97 -8.92
CA GLU A 64 -9.07 0.46 -8.97
C GLU A 64 -7.57 0.67 -9.24
N ARG A 65 -6.75 -0.39 -9.21
CA ARG A 65 -5.32 -0.34 -9.54
C ARG A 65 -5.03 -0.52 -11.03
N VAL A 66 -6.00 -0.95 -11.83
CA VAL A 66 -5.80 -1.20 -13.27
C VAL A 66 -5.52 0.11 -14.00
N SER A 67 -4.38 0.17 -14.70
CA SER A 67 -3.99 1.28 -15.57
C SER A 67 -4.87 1.32 -16.84
N THR A 68 -4.89 2.47 -17.51
CA THR A 68 -5.56 2.71 -18.80
C THR A 68 -5.22 1.70 -19.91
N ASN A 69 -4.16 0.90 -19.76
CA ASN A 69 -3.72 -0.12 -20.71
C ASN A 69 -4.00 -1.57 -20.27
N GLY A 70 -4.81 -1.78 -19.21
CA GLY A 70 -5.16 -3.12 -18.70
C GLY A 70 -4.09 -3.77 -17.80
N GLU A 71 -2.92 -3.15 -17.64
CA GLU A 71 -1.87 -3.62 -16.75
C GLU A 71 -2.07 -3.08 -15.32
N ASN A 72 -1.81 -3.92 -14.32
CA ASN A 72 -1.80 -3.52 -12.93
C ASN A 72 -0.36 -3.13 -12.51
N PRO A 73 -0.03 -1.85 -12.32
CA PRO A 73 1.32 -1.41 -11.95
C PRO A 73 1.70 -1.72 -10.49
N TRP A 74 0.80 -2.34 -9.72
CA TRP A 74 1.00 -2.60 -8.30
C TRP A 74 1.47 -4.02 -8.02
N ALA A 75 2.58 -4.13 -7.30
CA ALA A 75 2.89 -5.36 -6.56
C ALA A 75 1.99 -5.46 -5.33
N LEU A 76 1.37 -6.62 -5.11
CA LEU A 76 0.59 -6.93 -3.91
C LEU A 76 1.43 -7.79 -2.95
N VAL A 77 1.45 -7.42 -1.68
CA VAL A 77 2.02 -8.20 -0.59
C VAL A 77 0.95 -8.34 0.48
N GLU A 78 0.57 -9.57 0.79
CA GLU A 78 -0.34 -9.87 1.91
C GLU A 78 0.50 -10.24 3.12
N GLU A 79 0.55 -9.35 4.12
CA GLU A 79 1.30 -9.56 5.36
C GLU A 79 0.50 -9.06 6.56
N PRO A 80 -0.27 -9.95 7.22
CA PRO A 80 -1.10 -9.55 8.34
C PRO A 80 -0.35 -9.43 9.67
N LEU A 81 0.77 -10.13 9.86
CA LEU A 81 1.40 -10.30 11.17
C LEU A 81 2.73 -9.56 11.29
N HIS A 82 3.55 -9.61 10.24
CA HIS A 82 4.93 -9.14 10.28
C HIS A 82 5.16 -7.93 9.37
N LEU A 83 4.32 -6.89 9.51
CA LEU A 83 4.41 -5.66 8.71
C LEU A 83 5.82 -5.07 8.67
N ALA A 84 6.51 -4.99 9.81
CA ALA A 84 7.88 -4.46 9.87
C ALA A 84 8.85 -5.25 8.98
N ARG A 85 8.74 -6.58 8.95
CA ARG A 85 9.55 -7.43 8.07
C ARG A 85 9.21 -7.17 6.60
N SER A 86 7.93 -7.12 6.27
CA SER A 86 7.50 -6.87 4.89
C SER A 86 7.88 -5.49 4.38
N LEU A 87 7.85 -4.47 5.24
CA LEU A 87 8.39 -3.15 4.93
C LEU A 87 9.90 -3.23 4.65
N LEU A 88 10.69 -3.91 5.48
CA LEU A 88 12.13 -4.03 5.25
C LEU A 88 12.48 -4.77 3.95
N GLN A 89 11.68 -5.75 3.54
CA GLN A 89 11.88 -6.50 2.30
C GLN A 89 11.46 -5.71 1.05
N ASN A 90 10.41 -4.89 1.18
CA ASN A 90 9.84 -4.17 0.05
C ASN A 90 10.35 -2.74 -0.08
N ASP A 91 10.86 -2.12 0.99
CA ASP A 91 11.45 -0.78 0.97
C ASP A 91 12.73 -0.71 0.13
N GLY A 92 12.91 0.39 -0.58
CA GLY A 92 14.00 0.59 -1.51
C GLY A 92 13.92 1.93 -2.22
N LYS A 93 15.02 2.33 -2.86
CA LYS A 93 15.02 3.50 -3.73
C LYS A 93 14.05 3.27 -4.89
N GLY A 94 13.30 4.30 -5.27
CA GLY A 94 12.36 4.23 -6.40
C GLY A 94 11.13 3.37 -6.13
N LYS A 95 10.71 3.27 -4.87
CA LYS A 95 9.47 2.56 -4.50
C LYS A 95 8.56 3.46 -3.68
N VAL A 96 7.26 3.31 -3.91
CA VAL A 96 6.21 3.90 -3.07
C VAL A 96 5.40 2.75 -2.50
N ILE A 97 5.33 2.70 -1.17
CA ILE A 97 4.62 1.65 -0.45
C ILE A 97 3.34 2.24 0.15
N VAL A 98 2.21 1.63 -0.16
CA VAL A 98 0.93 1.88 0.51
C VAL A 98 0.63 0.71 1.43
N VAL A 99 0.27 1.00 2.68
CA VAL A 99 -0.11 0.00 3.68
C VAL A 99 -1.57 0.25 4.07
N ASP A 100 -2.43 -0.77 3.95
CA ASP A 100 -3.86 -0.70 4.31
C ASP A 100 -4.40 -2.12 4.58
N CYS A 101 -5.23 -2.44 5.58
CA CYS A 101 -5.83 -1.62 6.64
C CYS A 101 -5.07 -1.80 7.97
N LEU A 102 -4.49 -0.71 8.48
CA LEU A 102 -4.00 -0.62 9.87
C LEU A 102 -5.20 -0.47 10.82
N THR A 103 -6.06 -1.49 10.91
CA THR A 103 -7.00 -1.62 12.03
C THR A 103 -6.31 -2.45 13.10
N LEU A 104 -5.86 -1.77 14.16
CA LEU A 104 -5.54 -2.35 15.46
C LEU A 104 -6.83 -2.85 16.13
#